data_AF-X8CUM7-F1
#
_entry.id   AF-X8CUM7-F1
#
_cell.length_a   1.000
_cell.length_b   1.000
_cell.length_c   1.000
_cell.angle_alpha   90.00
_cell.angle_beta   90.00
_cell.angle_gamma   90.00
#
_symmetry.space_group_name_H-M   'P 1'
#
loop_
_entity.id
_entity.type
_entity.pdbx_description
1 polymer ?
#
loop_
_entity_poly.entity_id
_entity_poly.type
_entity_poly.pdbx_seq_one_letter_code
_entity_poly.pdbx_strand_id
1 'polypeptide(L)' 'MMAAGMHASRLDGSPMRYNQLDPYLPDFVMCRAELAPILLGAIRDAWR' A
#
# COMPACT_ATOMS: atom_id res chain seq x y z
N MET A 1 9.87 -3.40 -3.26
CA MET A 1 9.45 -4.81 -3.41
C MET A 1 9.82 -5.57 -2.15
N MET A 2 8.92 -6.42 -1.65
CA MET A 2 9.16 -7.23 -0.45
C MET A 2 9.84 -8.57 -0.80
N ALA A 3 10.23 -9.38 0.20
CA ALA A 3 11.02 -10.61 0.01
C ALA A 3 10.42 -11.60 -1.00
N ALA A 4 9.09 -11.69 -1.10
CA ALA A 4 8.38 -12.56 -2.06
C ALA A 4 8.13 -11.90 -3.44
N GLY A 5 8.72 -10.74 -3.74
CA GLY A 5 8.44 -9.98 -4.97
C GLY A 5 7.05 -9.33 -5.01
N MET A 6 6.32 -9.35 -3.90
CA MET A 6 4.98 -8.79 -3.77
C MET A 6 5.04 -7.28 -3.46
N HIS A 7 3.93 -6.58 -3.73
CA HIS A 7 3.71 -5.18 -3.37
C HIS A 7 3.13 -5.06 -1.96
N ALA A 8 3.60 -4.07 -1.20
CA ALA A 8 3.05 -3.70 0.09
C ALA A 8 3.25 -2.20 0.32
N SER A 9 2.16 -1.45 0.50
CA SER A 9 2.18 -0.01 0.73
C SER A 9 0.92 0.44 1.48
N ARG A 10 0.88 1.71 1.84
CA ARG A 10 -0.35 2.46 2.15
C ARG A 10 -1.23 2.61 0.90
N LEU A 11 -2.49 2.99 1.09
CA LEU A 11 -3.44 3.17 -0.02
C LEU A 11 -3.09 4.35 -0.95
N ASP A 12 -2.29 5.31 -0.46
CA ASP A 12 -1.74 6.40 -1.26
C ASP A 12 -0.47 6.02 -2.04
N GLY A 13 0.06 4.81 -1.81
CA GLY A 13 1.30 4.30 -2.40
C GLY A 13 2.56 4.55 -1.57
N SER A 14 2.48 5.28 -0.46
CA SER A 14 3.61 5.49 0.44
C SER A 14 4.01 4.20 1.19
N PRO A 15 5.28 4.04 1.60
CA PRO A 15 5.72 2.84 2.29
C PRO A 15 5.08 2.72 3.68
N MET A 16 4.81 1.48 4.13
CA MET A 16 4.42 1.23 5.51
C MET A 16 5.60 1.51 6.45
N ARG A 17 5.36 2.30 7.51
CA ARG A 17 6.38 2.64 8.51
C ARG A 17 6.05 1.94 9.83
N TYR A 18 7.00 1.17 10.31
CA TYR A 18 6.94 0.51 11.61
C TYR A 18 7.69 1.34 12.66
N ASN A 19 7.64 0.89 13.92
CA ASN A 19 8.35 1.50 15.04
C ASN A 19 8.05 3.00 15.21
N GLN A 20 6.78 3.37 15.08
CA GLN A 20 6.28 4.71 15.36
C GLN A 20 5.80 4.78 16.82
N LEU A 21 5.80 5.99 17.42
CA LEU A 21 5.32 6.19 18.79
C LEU A 21 3.87 5.72 18.96
N ASP A 22 3.03 6.09 17.99
CA ASP A 22 1.72 5.48 17.80
C ASP A 22 1.86 4.32 16.80
N PRO A 23 1.72 3.05 17.23
CA PRO A 23 1.90 1.89 16.36
C PRO A 23 0.71 1.62 15.43
N TYR A 24 -0.33 2.47 15.44
CA TYR A 24 -1.50 2.30 14.58
C TYR A 24 -1.17 2.57 13.11
N LEU A 25 -1.44 1.58 12.25
CA LEU A 25 -1.31 1.67 10.79
C LEU A 25 -2.74 1.64 10.18
N PRO A 26 -3.32 2.79 9.82
CA PRO A 26 -4.75 2.87 9.53
C PRO A 26 -5.18 2.17 8.23
N ASP A 27 -4.25 1.96 7.30
CA ASP A 27 -4.55 1.36 6.00
C ASP A 27 -3.31 0.70 5.39
N PHE A 28 -3.54 -0.28 4.52
CA PHE A 28 -2.51 -0.89 3.68
C PHE A 28 -3.15 -1.68 2.53
N VAL A 29 -2.35 -1.96 1.51
CA VAL A 29 -2.68 -2.90 0.44
C VAL A 29 -1.48 -3.83 0.20
N MET A 30 -1.77 -5.13 0.08
CA MET A 30 -0.81 -6.15 -0.32
C MET A 30 -1.36 -6.92 -1.52
N CYS A 31 -0.56 -7.04 -2.58
CA CYS A 31 -0.97 -7.71 -3.81
C CYS A 31 0.24 -8.18 -4.63
N ARG A 32 -0.04 -8.91 -5.72
CA ARG A 32 0.98 -9.19 -6.76
C ARG A 32 1.47 -7.87 -7.34
N ALA A 33 2.77 -7.76 -7.65
CA ALA A 33 3.38 -6.50 -8.05
C ALA A 33 2.70 -5.86 -9.28
N GLU A 34 2.28 -6.68 -10.24
CA GLU A 34 1.56 -6.25 -11.44
C GLU A 34 0.15 -5.71 -11.19
N LEU A 35 -0.46 -6.02 -10.04
CA LEU A 35 -1.79 -5.51 -9.67
C LEU A 35 -1.72 -4.16 -8.94
N ALA A 36 -0.55 -3.78 -8.41
CA ALA A 36 -0.42 -2.56 -7.61
C ALA A 36 -0.83 -1.28 -8.35
N PRO A 37 -0.42 -1.04 -9.62
CA PRO A 37 -0.83 0.17 -10.34
C PRO A 37 -2.34 0.23 -10.58
N ILE A 38 -2.98 -0.91 -10.82
CA ILE A 38 -4.42 -1.02 -11.09
C ILE A 38 -5.21 -0.67 -9.81
N LEU A 39 -4.85 -1.31 -8.68
CA LEU A 39 -5.54 -1.09 -7.40
C LEU A 39 -5.34 0.33 -6.88
N LEU A 40 -4.10 0.84 -6.87
CA LEU A 40 -3.81 2.20 -6.40
C LEU A 40 -4.44 3.27 -7.30
N GLY A 41 -4.54 3.02 -8.61
CA GLY A 41 -5.28 3.87 -9.54
C GLY A 41 -6.77 3.91 -9.22
N ALA A 42 -7.41 2.74 -9.07
CA ALA A 42 -8.82 2.64 -8.72
C ALA A 42 -9.15 3.29 -7.36
N ILE A 43 -8.28 3.12 -6.36
CA ILE A 43 -8.40 3.81 -5.08
C ILE A 43 -8.35 5.32 -5.28
N ARG A 44 -7.39 5.84 -6.04
CA ARG A 44 -7.27 7.27 -6.30
C ARG A 44 -8.50 7.84 -7.02
N ASP A 45 -9.05 7.09 -7.97
CA ASP A 45 -10.26 7.48 -8.70
C ASP A 45 -11.51 7.46 -7.82
N ALA A 46 -11.60 6.55 -6.85
CA ALA A 46 -12.72 6.51 -5.88
C ALA A 46 -12.76 7.71 -4.91
N TRP A 47 -11.67 8.49 -4.84
CA TRP A 47 -11.56 9.69 -4.00
C TRP A 47 -11.75 10.99 -4.80
N ARG A 48 -12.05 10.88 -6.10
CA ARG A 48 -12.54 12.01 -6.91
C ARG A 48 -14.05 12.17 -6.76
#